data_AF-A0A955N9B9-F1
#
_entry.id   AF-A0A955N9B9-F1
#
_cell.length_a   1.000
_cell.length_b   1.000
_cell.length_c   1.000
_cell.angle_alpha   90.00
_cell.angle_beta   90.00
_cell.angle_gamma   90.00
#
_symmetry.space_group_name_H-M   'P 1'
#
loop_
_entity.id
_entity.type
_entity.pdbx_description
1 polymer ?
#
loop_
_entity_poly.entity_id
_entity_poly.type
_entity_poly.pdbx_seq_one_letter_code
_entity_poly.pdbx_strand_id
1 'polypeptide(L)'
;MTTSYRVMPGPEHFLPPSAASMGIRLPDPGQGSIHGTIVTEEEAMEQAARQLLSAKVPTIFPGPLVLWAWNEKAAKKAKAIRYLYETIKESVDSSQHAMLIPMPDYRPKYPKINPEIEINPNHPNLTIWHNK
;
A
#
# COMPACT_ATOMS: atom_id res chain seq x y z
N MET A 1 14.49 -28.59 -5.09
CA MET A 1 13.98 -27.38 -5.77
C MET A 1 13.93 -26.27 -4.73
N THR A 2 14.80 -25.28 -4.82
CA THR A 2 14.76 -24.11 -3.94
C THR A 2 13.57 -23.25 -4.36
N THR A 3 12.48 -23.34 -3.60
CA THR A 3 11.32 -22.46 -3.79
C THR A 3 11.74 -21.02 -3.50
N SER A 4 11.68 -20.14 -4.49
CA SER A 4 11.86 -18.71 -4.30
C SER A 4 10.82 -18.19 -3.32
N TYR A 5 11.25 -17.43 -2.32
CA TYR A 5 10.34 -16.86 -1.32
C TYR A 5 9.29 -15.95 -1.98
N ARG A 6 8.04 -16.08 -1.54
CA ARG A 6 6.89 -15.32 -2.03
C ARG A 6 6.24 -14.59 -0.87
N VAL A 7 6.06 -13.28 -1.01
CA VAL A 7 5.37 -12.46 0.00
C VAL A 7 3.89 -12.75 -0.03
N MET A 8 3.36 -13.33 1.04
CA MET A 8 1.94 -13.65 1.15
C MET A 8 1.12 -12.45 1.68
N PRO A 9 -0.16 -12.32 1.30
CA PRO A 9 -1.05 -11.34 1.92
C PRO A 9 -1.27 -11.64 3.41
N GLY A 10 -1.12 -10.62 4.26
CA GLY A 10 -1.29 -10.72 5.71
C GLY A 10 0.01 -11.04 6.46
N PRO A 11 -0.05 -11.11 7.79
CA PRO A 11 1.12 -11.44 8.60
C PRO A 11 1.46 -12.93 8.44
N GLU A 12 2.62 -13.23 7.87
CA GLU A 12 3.11 -14.62 7.75
C GLU A 12 3.41 -15.23 9.13
N HIS A 13 3.96 -14.42 10.04
CA HIS A 13 4.25 -14.76 11.43
C HIS A 13 4.17 -13.50 12.30
N PHE A 14 4.28 -13.67 13.62
CA PHE A 14 4.37 -12.56 14.57
C PHE A 14 5.62 -11.69 14.35
N LEU A 15 6.74 -12.32 13.92
CA LEU A 15 7.98 -11.65 13.53
C LEU A 15 8.43 -12.19 12.16
N PRO A 16 7.81 -11.74 11.06
CA PRO A 16 8.18 -12.21 9.74
C PRO A 16 9.58 -11.68 9.38
N PRO A 17 10.39 -12.46 8.64
CA PRO A 17 11.65 -11.96 8.10
C PRO A 17 11.39 -10.79 7.14
N SER A 18 12.35 -9.88 7.01
CA SER A 18 12.23 -8.82 6.01
C SER A 18 12.25 -9.41 4.60
N ALA A 19 11.47 -8.83 3.68
CA ALA A 19 11.49 -9.24 2.27
C ALA A 19 12.92 -9.25 1.69
N ALA A 20 13.73 -8.25 2.04
CA ALA A 20 15.12 -8.15 1.61
C ALA A 20 16.00 -9.31 2.14
N SER A 21 15.85 -9.71 3.41
CA SER A 21 16.58 -10.86 3.97
C SER A 21 16.19 -12.19 3.32
N MET A 22 15.01 -12.24 2.69
CA MET A 22 14.55 -13.40 1.93
C MET A 22 14.96 -13.35 0.45
N GLY A 23 15.83 -12.41 0.07
CA GLY A 23 16.38 -12.29 -1.27
C GLY A 23 15.53 -11.48 -2.25
N ILE A 24 14.45 -10.84 -1.81
CA ILE A 24 13.64 -9.96 -2.66
C ILE A 24 14.41 -8.68 -2.94
N ARG A 25 14.44 -8.29 -4.22
CA ARG A 25 15.10 -7.09 -4.71
C ARG A 25 14.08 -6.12 -5.31
N LEU A 26 14.48 -4.86 -5.43
CA LEU A 26 13.69 -3.85 -6.11
C LEU A 26 13.76 -4.09 -7.64
N PRO A 27 12.68 -3.79 -8.39
CA PRO A 27 12.68 -3.86 -9.85
C PRO A 27 13.57 -2.76 -10.45
N ASP A 28 14.17 -3.08 -11.61
CA ASP A 28 14.85 -2.10 -12.46
C ASP A 28 13.83 -1.28 -13.30
N PRO A 29 14.23 -0.17 -13.93
CA PRO A 29 13.35 0.55 -14.86
C PRO A 29 12.79 -0.37 -15.97
N GLY A 30 11.47 -0.31 -16.19
CA GLY A 30 10.76 -1.19 -17.12
C GLY A 30 10.29 -2.52 -16.51
N GLN A 31 10.54 -2.74 -15.22
CA GLN A 31 10.07 -3.92 -14.47
C GLN A 31 9.10 -3.52 -13.35
N GLY A 32 8.32 -4.49 -12.91
CA GLY A 32 7.53 -4.42 -11.68
C GLY A 32 7.84 -5.59 -10.75
N SER A 33 7.18 -5.60 -9.59
CA SER A 33 7.28 -6.70 -8.63
C SER A 33 5.90 -7.16 -8.20
N ILE A 34 5.65 -8.46 -8.32
CA ILE A 34 4.44 -9.13 -7.83
C ILE A 34 4.86 -10.13 -6.77
N HIS A 35 4.49 -9.85 -5.51
CA HIS A 35 4.79 -10.73 -4.37
C HIS A 35 6.27 -11.15 -4.24
N GLY A 36 7.20 -10.27 -4.64
CA GLY A 36 8.64 -10.54 -4.62
C GLY A 36 9.21 -11.15 -5.91
N THR A 37 8.38 -11.46 -6.90
CA THR A 37 8.83 -11.88 -8.24
C THR A 37 8.94 -10.67 -9.14
N ILE A 38 10.09 -10.50 -9.79
CA ILE A 38 10.29 -9.47 -10.79
C ILE A 38 9.58 -9.88 -12.08
N VAL A 39 8.78 -8.97 -12.63
CA VAL A 39 7.99 -9.15 -13.84
C VAL A 39 8.15 -7.93 -14.74
N THR A 40 7.56 -7.95 -15.94
CA THR A 40 7.51 -6.74 -16.77
C THR A 40 6.62 -5.68 -16.13
N GLU A 41 6.86 -4.40 -16.45
CA GLU A 41 6.01 -3.30 -15.99
C GLU A 41 4.54 -3.48 -16.43
N GLU A 42 4.31 -3.96 -17.66
CA GLU A 42 2.96 -4.21 -18.19
C GLU A 42 2.21 -5.26 -17.37
N GLU A 43 2.84 -6.40 -17.09
CA GLU A 43 2.25 -7.45 -16.24
C GLU A 43 1.94 -6.94 -14.83
N ALA A 44 2.84 -6.14 -14.25
CA ALA A 44 2.62 -5.56 -12.93
C ALA A 44 1.44 -4.58 -12.92
N MET A 45 1.30 -3.76 -13.97
CA MET A 45 0.19 -2.82 -14.11
C MET A 45 -1.14 -3.53 -14.34
N GLU A 46 -1.18 -4.59 -15.15
CA GLU A 46 -2.37 -5.41 -15.35
C GLU A 46 -2.80 -6.06 -14.02
N GLN A 47 -1.85 -6.62 -13.27
CA GLN A 47 -2.14 -7.24 -11.98
C GLN A 47 -2.62 -6.22 -10.95
N ALA A 48 -2.04 -5.02 -10.90
CA ALA A 48 -2.54 -3.94 -10.05
C ALA A 48 -3.99 -3.56 -10.41
N ALA A 49 -4.33 -3.48 -11.70
CA ALA A 49 -5.68 -3.20 -12.15
C ALA A 49 -6.67 -4.31 -11.75
N ARG A 50 -6.30 -5.59 -11.93
CA ARG A 50 -7.11 -6.74 -11.49
C ARG A 50 -7.38 -6.71 -9.99
N GLN A 51 -6.36 -6.39 -9.18
CA GLN A 51 -6.53 -6.30 -7.73
C GLN A 51 -7.53 -5.19 -7.34
N LEU A 52 -7.42 -4.02 -7.96
CA LEU A 52 -8.36 -2.91 -7.71
C LEU A 52 -9.78 -3.27 -8.13
N LEU A 53 -9.96 -3.85 -9.32
CA LEU A 53 -11.28 -4.19 -9.86
C LEU A 53 -11.93 -5.39 -9.16
N SER A 54 -11.14 -6.28 -8.54
CA SER A 54 -11.67 -7.42 -7.78
C SER A 54 -12.03 -7.11 -6.33
N ALA A 55 -11.56 -5.97 -5.79
CA ALA A 55 -11.79 -5.61 -4.41
C ALA A 55 -13.24 -5.17 -4.16
N LYS A 56 -13.84 -5.60 -3.04
CA LYS A 56 -15.18 -5.10 -2.63
C LYS A 56 -15.18 -3.59 -2.37
N VAL A 57 -14.06 -3.06 -1.85
CA VAL A 57 -13.92 -1.65 -1.46
C VAL A 57 -12.54 -1.13 -1.90
N PRO A 58 -12.31 -0.92 -3.22
CA PRO A 58 -11.02 -0.42 -3.69
C PRO A 58 -10.83 1.01 -3.18
N THR A 59 -9.82 1.20 -2.34
CA THR A 59 -9.61 2.45 -1.62
C THR A 59 -8.25 3.05 -1.95
N ILE A 60 -8.24 4.32 -2.34
CA ILE A 60 -7.02 5.10 -2.56
C ILE A 60 -6.83 6.08 -1.41
N PHE A 61 -5.65 6.05 -0.80
CA PHE A 61 -5.26 6.91 0.31
C PHE A 61 -4.12 7.86 -0.10
N PRO A 62 -4.39 9.00 -0.76
CA PRO A 62 -3.34 9.96 -1.05
C PRO A 62 -2.87 10.63 0.23
N GLY A 63 -1.57 10.55 0.52
CA GLY A 63 -1.02 11.13 1.74
C GLY A 63 -0.43 12.54 1.62
N PRO A 64 0.19 13.05 2.70
CA PRO A 64 0.74 14.40 2.84
C PRO A 64 1.57 14.91 1.67
N LEU A 65 2.41 14.05 1.08
CA LEU A 65 3.29 14.45 -0.03
C LEU A 65 2.54 14.74 -1.34
N VAL A 66 1.30 14.27 -1.47
CA VAL A 66 0.40 14.63 -2.57
C VAL A 66 -0.47 15.81 -2.17
N LEU A 67 -0.93 15.86 -0.91
CA LEU A 67 -1.90 16.86 -0.44
C LEU A 67 -1.29 18.23 -0.13
N TRP A 68 -0.10 18.28 0.46
CA TRP A 68 0.49 19.52 0.99
C TRP A 68 1.68 20.03 0.22
N ALA A 69 2.34 19.18 -0.55
CA ALA A 69 3.50 19.60 -1.31
C ALA A 69 3.07 20.56 -2.43
N TRP A 70 3.55 21.80 -2.39
CA TRP A 70 3.26 22.81 -3.41
C TRP A 70 4.33 22.78 -4.50
N ASN A 71 4.31 21.76 -5.35
CA ASN A 71 5.22 21.66 -6.49
C ASN A 71 4.56 20.91 -7.68
N GLU A 72 5.16 21.05 -8.86
CA GLU A 72 4.64 20.42 -10.09
C GLU A 72 4.51 18.89 -9.97
N LYS A 73 5.45 18.26 -9.27
CA LYS A 73 5.44 16.80 -9.08
C LYS A 73 4.22 16.37 -8.27
N ALA A 74 3.87 17.11 -7.23
CA ALA A 74 2.69 16.87 -6.42
C ALA A 74 1.41 17.11 -7.22
N ALA A 75 1.34 18.19 -8.01
CA ALA A 75 0.21 18.46 -8.89
C ALA A 75 -0.02 17.35 -9.93
N LYS A 76 1.06 16.85 -10.56
CA LYS A 76 1.01 15.73 -11.50
C LYS A 76 0.50 14.45 -10.82
N LYS A 77 0.99 14.14 -9.62
CA LYS A 77 0.53 12.99 -8.82
C LYS A 77 -0.94 13.13 -8.44
N ALA A 78 -1.37 14.30 -7.98
CA ALA A 78 -2.77 14.56 -7.60
C ALA A 78 -3.71 14.35 -8.79
N LYS A 79 -3.34 14.84 -9.98
CA LYS A 79 -4.09 14.62 -11.22
C LYS A 79 -4.18 13.13 -11.59
N ALA A 80 -3.06 12.40 -11.53
CA ALA A 80 -3.03 10.97 -11.83
C ALA A 80 -3.86 10.15 -10.82
N ILE A 81 -3.77 10.45 -9.54
CA ILE A 81 -4.56 9.80 -8.48
C ILE A 81 -6.05 10.06 -8.68
N ARG A 82 -6.43 11.31 -8.99
CA ARG A 82 -7.82 11.67 -9.25
C ARG A 82 -8.37 10.91 -10.47
N TYR A 83 -7.59 10.87 -11.54
CA TYR A 83 -7.95 10.12 -12.74
C TYR A 83 -8.13 8.63 -12.44
N LEU A 84 -7.16 8.00 -11.77
CA LEU A 84 -7.25 6.59 -11.37
C LEU A 84 -8.51 6.30 -10.53
N TYR A 85 -8.80 7.15 -9.54
CA TYR A 85 -9.99 6.97 -8.71
C TYR A 85 -11.29 7.02 -9.52
N GLU A 86 -11.46 8.03 -10.39
CA GLU A 86 -12.68 8.13 -11.20
C GLU A 86 -12.77 6.95 -12.18
N THR A 87 -11.66 6.51 -12.78
CA THR A 87 -11.65 5.30 -13.62
C THR A 87 -12.09 4.05 -12.87
N ILE A 88 -11.59 3.84 -11.64
CA ILE A 88 -12.03 2.70 -10.81
C ILE A 88 -13.52 2.83 -10.51
N LYS A 89 -13.96 4.00 -10.06
CA LYS A 89 -15.37 4.27 -9.71
C LYS A 89 -16.32 4.02 -10.88
N GLU A 90 -15.91 4.34 -12.11
CA GLU A 90 -16.67 4.07 -13.33
C GLU A 90 -16.65 2.58 -13.73
N SER A 91 -15.59 1.86 -13.36
CA SER A 91 -15.39 0.46 -13.75
C SER A 91 -15.99 -0.58 -12.80
N VAL A 92 -16.30 -0.19 -11.55
CA VAL A 92 -16.86 -1.08 -10.54
C VAL A 92 -18.38 -1.14 -10.60
N ASP A 93 -18.96 -2.28 -10.21
CA ASP A 93 -20.42 -2.46 -10.21
C ASP A 93 -21.09 -2.02 -8.89
N SER A 94 -22.42 -2.15 -8.82
CA SER A 94 -23.22 -1.73 -7.66
C SER A 94 -22.94 -2.50 -6.37
N SER A 95 -22.23 -3.64 -6.44
CA SER A 95 -21.83 -4.45 -5.28
C SER A 95 -20.51 -3.97 -4.65
N GLN A 96 -19.80 -3.06 -5.31
CA GLN A 96 -18.50 -2.53 -4.89
C GLN A 96 -18.61 -1.07 -4.47
N HIS A 97 -17.69 -0.62 -3.60
CA HIS A 97 -17.65 0.75 -3.12
C HIS A 97 -16.25 1.35 -3.24
N ALA A 98 -15.97 2.03 -4.36
CA ALA A 98 -14.70 2.72 -4.54
C ALA A 98 -14.60 3.94 -3.60
N MET A 99 -13.46 4.10 -2.93
CA MET A 99 -13.23 5.19 -1.99
C MET A 99 -11.95 5.96 -2.28
N LEU A 100 -12.00 7.29 -2.09
CA LEU A 100 -10.83 8.18 -2.08
C LEU A 100 -10.78 8.87 -0.72
N ILE A 101 -9.84 8.47 0.13
CA ILE A 101 -9.74 8.98 1.51
C ILE A 101 -8.39 9.71 1.65
N PRO A 102 -8.36 11.04 1.53
CA PRO A 102 -7.16 11.82 1.78
C PRO A 102 -6.63 11.57 3.18
N MET A 103 -5.34 11.24 3.28
CA MET A 103 -4.63 11.14 4.55
C MET A 103 -3.81 12.41 4.73
N PRO A 104 -4.33 13.45 5.40
CA PRO A 104 -3.61 14.71 5.59
C PRO A 104 -2.36 14.56 6.46
N ASP A 105 -2.22 13.46 7.20
CA ASP A 105 -1.07 13.26 8.06
C ASP A 105 -0.72 11.77 8.15
N TYR A 106 0.55 11.45 7.98
CA TYR A 106 1.08 10.10 8.25
C TYR A 106 1.55 9.98 9.71
N ARG A 107 1.62 11.10 10.45
CA ARG A 107 2.14 11.08 11.80
C ARG A 107 1.34 10.07 12.63
N PRO A 108 2.03 9.15 13.31
CA PRO A 108 1.43 8.45 14.43
C PRO A 108 0.88 9.53 15.38
N LYS A 109 -0.17 9.24 16.14
CA LYS A 109 -0.70 10.17 17.16
C LYS A 109 0.29 10.37 18.32
N TYR A 110 1.55 10.71 18.06
CA TYR A 110 2.55 11.03 19.07
C TYR A 110 2.37 12.47 19.55
N PRO A 111 2.59 12.74 20.84
CA PRO A 111 2.96 11.82 21.94
C PRO A 111 1.74 11.18 22.65
N LYS A 112 0.57 11.17 22.01
CA LYS A 112 -0.72 10.91 22.67
C LYS A 112 -1.12 9.43 22.79
N ILE A 113 -0.30 8.49 22.31
CA ILE A 113 -0.60 7.06 22.48
C ILE A 113 0.10 6.52 23.71
N ASN A 114 -0.65 5.81 24.57
CA ASN A 114 -0.04 4.95 25.58
C ASN A 114 0.11 3.53 24.98
N PRO A 115 1.33 3.12 24.59
CA PRO A 115 1.57 1.83 23.92
C PRO A 115 1.28 0.60 24.79
N GLU A 116 1.07 0.74 26.10
CA GLU A 116 0.64 -0.36 26.98
C GLU A 116 -0.86 -0.68 26.86
N ILE A 117 -1.68 0.29 26.44
CA ILE A 117 -3.15 0.19 26.44
C ILE A 117 -3.80 0.46 25.08
N GLU A 118 -3.11 1.16 24.19
CA GLU A 118 -3.63 1.57 22.89
C GLU A 118 -2.91 0.86 21.74
N ILE A 119 -3.69 0.21 20.86
CA ILE A 119 -3.20 -0.22 19.55
C ILE A 119 -3.19 1.00 18.65
N ASN A 120 -2.01 1.40 18.17
CA ASN A 120 -1.91 2.42 17.13
C ASN A 120 -2.29 1.80 15.77
N PRO A 121 -3.44 2.13 15.17
CA PRO A 121 -3.86 1.52 13.91
C PRO A 121 -2.89 1.83 12.76
N ASN A 122 -2.13 2.92 12.84
CA ASN A 122 -1.13 3.30 11.83
C ASN A 122 0.21 2.56 12.04
N HIS A 123 0.47 2.04 13.25
CA HIS A 123 1.68 1.29 13.60
C HIS A 123 1.38 0.23 14.68
N PRO A 124 0.62 -0.83 14.35
CA PRO A 124 0.16 -1.83 15.33
C PRO A 124 1.32 -2.57 16.01
N ASN A 125 2.50 -2.59 15.37
CA ASN A 125 3.71 -3.23 15.88
C ASN A 125 4.24 -2.61 17.18
N LEU A 126 3.91 -1.35 17.49
CA LEU A 126 4.45 -0.65 18.68
C LEU A 126 3.86 -1.18 19.99
N THR A 127 2.55 -1.42 20.02
CA THR A 127 1.82 -1.99 21.18
C THR A 127 2.24 -3.44 21.42
N ILE A 128 2.54 -4.15 20.33
CA ILE A 128 3.08 -5.51 20.37
C ILE A 128 4.51 -5.51 20.92
N TRP A 129 5.34 -4.51 20.59
CA TRP A 129 6.72 -4.42 21.05
C TRP A 129 6.88 -3.89 22.48
N HIS A 130 5.90 -3.16 23.01
CA HIS A 130 5.92 -2.71 24.42
C HIS A 130 5.66 -3.85 25.41
N ASN A 131 5.10 -4.97 24.95
CA ASN A 131 4.88 -6.19 25.74
C ASN A 131 6.08 -7.17 25.67
N LYS A 132 7.29 -6.65 25.41
CA LYS A 132 8.54 -7.43 25.52
C LYS A 132 9.30 -7.07 26.79
#